data_AF-A0A8J3GME2-F1
#
_entry.id   AF-A0A8J3GME2-F1
#
_cell.length_a   1.000
_cell.length_b   1.000
_cell.length_c   1.000
_cell.angle_alpha   90.00
_cell.angle_beta   90.00
_cell.angle_gamma   90.00
#
_symmetry.space_group_name_H-M   'P 1'
#
loop_
_entity.id
_entity.type
_entity.pdbx_description
1 polymer ?
#
loop_
_entity_poly.entity_id
_entity_poly.type
_entity_poly.pdbx_seq_one_letter_code
_entity_poly.pdbx_strand_id
1 'polypeptide(L)' 'MQFFWAFLKREDVDYYDGVDRPLFERACSKFGKLDKSQMYGFAHALSLGGKPEVANSDIVELSVYHDISRQLNVTDIVRL' A
#
# COMPACT_ATOMS: atom_id res chain seq x y z
N MET A 1 1.11 23.14 -6.61
CA MET A 1 1.53 21.72 -6.65
C MET A 1 1.18 21.10 -8.01
N GLN A 2 1.77 21.55 -9.13
CA GLN A 2 1.38 21.03 -10.46
C GLN A 2 2.35 19.95 -11.01
N PHE A 3 3.57 19.86 -10.48
CA PHE A 3 4.61 18.94 -10.97
C PHE A 3 4.89 17.75 -10.05
N PHE A 4 4.17 17.59 -8.94
CA PHE A 4 4.45 16.54 -7.95
C PHE A 4 4.42 15.13 -8.57
N TRP A 5 3.46 14.88 -9.47
CA TRP A 5 3.32 13.61 -10.16
C TRP A 5 4.14 13.52 -11.46
N ALA A 6 4.73 14.61 -11.93
CA ALA A 6 5.35 14.66 -13.26
C ALA A 6 6.65 13.84 -13.36
N PHE A 7 7.32 13.61 -12.22
CA PHE A 7 8.60 12.90 -12.16
C PHE A 7 8.50 11.51 -11.52
N LEU A 8 7.32 11.14 -10.97
CA LEU A 8 7.12 9.84 -10.33
C LEU A 8 6.92 8.76 -11.40
N LYS A 9 7.69 7.69 -11.29
CA LYS A 9 7.49 6.48 -12.08
C LYS A 9 6.57 5.52 -11.34
N ARG A 10 6.07 4.51 -12.04
CA ARG A 10 5.19 3.48 -11.47
C ARG A 10 5.90 2.70 -10.37
N GLU A 11 7.19 2.46 -10.58
CA GLU A 11 8.07 1.75 -9.65
C GLU A 11 8.26 2.50 -8.32
N ASP A 12 8.13 3.83 -8.32
CA ASP A 12 8.30 4.69 -7.15
C ASP A 12 7.08 4.69 -6.21
N VAL A 13 5.94 4.16 -6.68
CA VAL A 13 4.66 4.16 -5.96
C VAL A 13 4.12 2.75 -5.68
N ASP A 14 4.89 1.70 -5.99
CA ASP A 14 4.53 0.31 -5.70
C ASP A 14 5.18 -0.17 -4.39
N TYR A 15 4.60 -1.22 -3.80
CA TYR A 15 5.22 -1.97 -2.72
C TYR A 15 5.88 -3.23 -3.27
N TYR A 16 7.03 -3.60 -2.71
CA TYR A 16 7.80 -4.76 -3.14
C TYR A 16 7.71 -5.88 -2.10
N ASP A 17 7.69 -7.13 -2.58
CA ASP A 17 7.81 -8.30 -1.71
C ASP A 17 9.25 -8.49 -1.20
N GLY A 18 9.45 -9.47 -0.32
CA GLY A 18 10.78 -9.78 0.23
C GLY A 18 11.81 -10.27 -0.81
N VAL A 19 11.42 -10.43 -2.08
CA VAL A 19 12.28 -10.81 -3.21
C VAL A 19 12.29 -9.70 -4.27
N ASP A 20 11.96 -8.47 -3.88
CA ASP A 20 12.00 -7.27 -4.72
C ASP A 20 11.08 -7.34 -5.96
N ARG A 21 9.92 -8.01 -5.83
CA ARG A 21 8.89 -8.03 -6.90
C ARG A 21 7.73 -7.11 -6.56
N PRO A 22 7.22 -6.34 -7.54
CA PRO A 22 6.11 -5.42 -7.33
C PRO A 22 4.82 -6.17 -6.93
N LEU A 23 4.06 -5.61 -6.01
CA LEU A 23 2.85 -6.21 -5.45
C LEU A 23 1.60 -5.79 -6.21
N PHE A 24 1.53 -4.57 -6.73
CA PHE A 24 0.30 -4.00 -7.28
C PHE A 24 -0.32 -4.84 -8.40
N GLU A 25 0.45 -5.18 -9.43
CA GLU A 25 -0.05 -5.95 -10.57
C GLU A 25 -0.52 -7.35 -10.17
N ARG A 26 0.19 -7.97 -9.23
CA ARG A 26 -0.13 -9.31 -8.70
C ARG A 26 -1.37 -9.27 -7.81
N ALA A 27 -1.53 -8.23 -7.00
CA ALA A 27 -2.73 -8.00 -6.20
C ALA A 27 -3.95 -7.76 -7.12
N CYS A 28 -3.81 -6.92 -8.13
CA CYS A 28 -4.85 -6.66 -9.13
C CYS A 28 -5.27 -7.94 -9.87
N SER A 29 -4.30 -8.77 -10.25
CA SER A 29 -4.57 -10.06 -10.91
C SER A 29 -5.33 -11.05 -10.02
N LYS A 30 -5.11 -11.00 -8.70
CA LYS A 30 -5.74 -11.92 -7.74
C LYS A 30 -7.11 -11.44 -7.24
N PHE A 31 -7.22 -10.16 -6.91
CA PHE A 31 -8.40 -9.58 -6.24
C PHE A 31 -9.32 -8.81 -7.18
N GLY A 32 -8.85 -8.48 -8.39
CA GLY A 32 -9.61 -7.71 -9.37
C GLY A 32 -9.42 -6.21 -9.22
N LYS A 33 -10.32 -5.42 -9.80
CA LYS A 33 -10.21 -3.96 -9.83
C LYS A 33 -10.77 -3.33 -8.55
N LEU A 34 -10.08 -2.33 -8.02
CA LEU A 34 -10.52 -1.52 -6.88
C LEU A 34 -11.63 -0.53 -7.30
N ASP A 35 -12.55 -0.25 -6.36
CA ASP A 35 -13.42 0.94 -6.44
C ASP A 35 -12.71 2.20 -5.90
N LYS A 36 -13.31 3.37 -6.09
CA LYS A 36 -12.77 4.69 -5.72
C LYS A 36 -12.51 4.87 -4.22
N SER A 37 -13.23 4.16 -3.36
CA SER A 37 -13.03 4.20 -1.90
C SER A 37 -12.14 3.07 -1.38
N GLN A 38 -11.59 2.24 -2.26
CA GLN A 38 -10.89 1.02 -1.87
C GLN A 38 -9.39 1.08 -2.17
N MET A 39 -8.63 0.29 -1.44
CA MET A 39 -7.20 0.05 -1.69
C MET A 39 -6.82 -1.39 -1.38
N TYR A 40 -5.62 -1.79 -1.84
CA TYR A 40 -4.97 -2.98 -1.31
C TYR A 40 -4.29 -2.63 0.01
N GLY A 41 -4.82 -3.19 1.10
CA GLY A 41 -4.23 -3.10 2.43
C GLY A 41 -3.64 -4.43 2.86
N PHE A 42 -2.77 -4.42 3.86
CA PHE A 42 -2.30 -5.66 4.48
C PHE A 42 -3.28 -6.10 5.56
N ALA A 43 -3.80 -7.33 5.45
CA ALA A 43 -4.71 -7.92 6.42
C ALA A 43 -4.08 -7.99 7.83
N HIS A 44 -2.80 -8.36 7.89
CA HIS A 44 -1.97 -8.20 9.08
C HIS A 44 -0.97 -7.07 8.87
N ALA A 45 -0.98 -6.08 9.78
CA ALA A 45 -0.07 -4.95 9.74
C ALA A 45 1.40 -5.41 9.76
N LEU A 46 2.23 -4.81 8.90
CA LEU A 46 3.65 -5.12 8.81
C LEU A 46 4.38 -4.85 10.14
N SER A 47 3.97 -3.81 10.87
CA SER A 47 4.51 -3.47 12.19
C SER A 47 4.22 -4.53 13.27
N LEU A 48 3.21 -5.39 13.05
CA LEU A 48 2.83 -6.48 13.96
C LEU A 48 3.36 -7.85 13.49
N GLY A 49 4.32 -7.87 12.56
CA GLY A 49 4.90 -9.11 12.01
C GLY A 49 4.17 -9.66 10.78
N GLY A 50 3.23 -8.90 10.20
CA GLY A 50 2.67 -9.17 8.88
C GLY A 50 3.76 -9.14 7.80
N LYS A 51 3.58 -9.93 6.74
CA LYS A 51 4.55 -10.00 5.63
C LYS A 51 4.09 -9.14 4.45
N PRO A 52 5.02 -8.50 3.71
CA PRO A 52 4.73 -7.76 2.48
C PRO A 52 4.54 -8.76 1.32
N GLU A 53 3.46 -9.53 1.38
CA GLU A 53 3.15 -10.57 0.39
C GLU A 53 1.70 -10.44 -0.08
N VAL A 54 1.43 -10.76 -1.35
CA VAL A 54 0.06 -10.78 -1.93
C VAL A 54 -0.89 -11.72 -1.17
N ALA A 55 -0.36 -12.71 -0.45
CA ALA A 55 -1.14 -13.59 0.42
C ALA A 55 -1.70 -12.87 1.65
N ASN A 56 -1.00 -11.83 2.13
CA ASN A 56 -1.40 -10.99 3.26
C ASN A 56 -2.05 -9.67 2.81
N SER A 57 -2.29 -9.48 1.50
CA SER A 57 -3.04 -8.33 0.99
C SER A 57 -4.52 -8.65 0.87
N ASP A 58 -5.37 -7.65 1.03
CA ASP A 58 -6.81 -7.73 0.78
C ASP A 58 -7.35 -6.38 0.29
N ILE A 59 -8.55 -6.37 -0.28
CA ILE A 59 -9.26 -5.14 -0.62
C ILE A 59 -9.89 -4.58 0.67
N VAL A 60 -9.54 -3.34 1.00
CA VAL A 60 -10.03 -2.66 2.21
C VAL A 60 -10.56 -1.27 1.88
N GLU A 61 -11.46 -0.75 2.72
CA GLU A 61 -11.90 0.64 2.63
C GLU A 61 -10.77 1.59 3.04
N LEU A 62 -10.47 2.54 2.16
CA LEU A 62 -9.32 3.43 2.23
C LEU A 62 -9.35 4.30 3.50
N SER A 63 -10.52 4.85 3.84
CA SER A 63 -10.68 5.69 5.05
C SER A 63 -10.40 4.91 6.32
N VAL A 64 -11.01 3.73 6.48
CA VAL A 64 -10.87 2.88 7.66
C VAL A 64 -9.43 2.41 7.81
N TYR A 65 -8.81 1.96 6.72
CA TYR A 65 -7.43 1.49 6.75
C TYR A 65 -6.45 2.59 7.17
N HIS A 66 -6.61 3.81 6.65
CA HIS A 66 -5.77 4.95 7.04
C HIS A 66 -6.03 5.41 8.48
N ASP A 67 -7.28 5.40 8.95
CA ASP A 67 -7.60 5.74 10.35
C ASP A 67 -6.94 4.78 11.34
N ILE A 68 -6.95 3.48 11.03
CA ILE A 68 -6.26 2.46 11.83
C ILE A 68 -4.74 2.68 11.76
N SER A 69 -4.19 2.89 10.56
CA SER A 69 -2.76 3.13 10.38
C SER A 69 -2.27 4.35 11.17
N ARG A 70 -3.06 5.41 11.23
CA ARG A 70 -2.76 6.63 12.00
C ARG A 70 -2.76 6.38 13.51
N GLN A 71 -3.58 5.45 14.01
CA GLN A 71 -3.64 5.12 15.43
C GLN A 71 -2.49 4.20 15.87
N LEU A 72 -2.03 3.32 14.97
CA LEU A 72 -1.00 2.33 15.27
C LEU A 72 0.43 2.84 15.06
N ASN A 73 0.63 3.81 14.15
CA ASN A 73 1.96 4.24 13.74
C ASN A 73 2.24 5.68 14.17
N VAL A 74 3.49 5.95 14.52
CA VAL A 74 3.99 7.32 14.70
C VAL A 74 4.39 7.86 13.33
N THR A 75 3.98 9.09 13.01
CA THR A 75 4.34 9.72 11.74
C THR A 75 5.69 10.43 11.87
N ASP A 76 6.69 9.95 11.14
CA ASP A 76 7.98 10.62 11.00
C ASP A 76 7.95 11.59 9.82
N ILE A 77 8.41 12.82 10.05
CA ILE A 77 8.57 13.81 8.97
C ILE A 77 9.92 13.59 8.31
N VAL A 78 9.91 12.96 7.14
CA VAL A 78 11.10 12.81 6.31
C VAL A 78 11.30 14.11 5.51
N ARG A 79 12.46 14.76 5.69
CA ARG A 79 12.89 15.87 4.83
C ARG A 79 13.61 15.27 3.63
N LEU A 80 12.99 15.40 2.46
CA LEU A 80 13.54 15.04 1.15
C LEU A 80 14.47 16.15 0.64
#